data_AF-A0A2D8R5A7-F1
#
_entry.id   AF-A0A2D8R5A7-F1
#
_cell.length_a   1.000
_cell.length_b   1.000
_cell.length_c   1.000
_cell.angle_alpha   90.00
_cell.angle_beta   90.00
_cell.angle_gamma   90.00
#
_symmetry.space_group_name_H-M   'P 1'
#
loop_
_entity.id
_entity.type
_entity.pdbx_description
1 polymer ?
#
loop_
_entity_poly.entity_id
_entity_poly.type
_entity_poly.pdbx_seq_one_letter_code
_entity_poly.pdbx_strand_id
1 'polypeptide(L)'
;MAALVLAVAALTARPGAFEFQDASTVGVDVAGAWQASTYILKDGTEHLVTGQIFFTGSNWTVLFFVLDDFGLARRGSGEGGTFTLTGDQLVLTHRYHLSAGEAMPGLAASELRMVARGPDTNAPQEPCQVIRDDDRLRLNFPSGNAMTFIRAM
;
A
#
# COMPACT_ATOMS: atom_id res chain seq x y z
N MET A 1 -0.60 -32.84 -57.64
CA MET A 1 0.36 -31.71 -57.56
C MET A 1 -0.45 -30.47 -57.19
N ALA A 2 -0.67 -30.16 -55.92
CA ALA A 2 0.25 -29.58 -54.92
C ALA A 2 0.54 -28.09 -55.16
N ALA A 3 -0.05 -27.23 -54.31
CA ALA A 3 0.60 -26.10 -53.63
C ALA A 3 -0.33 -25.57 -52.51
N LEU A 4 -0.02 -25.92 -51.28
CA LEU A 4 -0.60 -25.36 -50.05
C LEU A 4 0.34 -24.25 -49.56
N VAL A 5 -0.15 -23.02 -49.46
CA VAL A 5 0.60 -21.90 -48.87
C VAL A 5 0.25 -21.85 -47.37
N LEU A 6 1.20 -22.19 -46.51
CA LEU A 6 1.11 -21.96 -45.07
C LEU A 6 1.46 -20.49 -44.79
N ALA A 7 0.53 -19.72 -44.22
CA ALA A 7 0.84 -18.46 -43.56
C ALA A 7 1.12 -18.73 -42.07
N VAL A 8 2.36 -18.53 -41.65
CA VAL A 8 2.76 -18.58 -40.23
C VAL A 8 2.47 -17.20 -39.63
N ALA A 9 1.42 -17.10 -38.81
CA ALA A 9 1.23 -15.93 -37.95
C ALA A 9 2.13 -16.07 -36.73
N ALA A 10 3.16 -15.23 -36.64
CA ALA A 10 4.04 -15.16 -35.49
C ALA A 10 3.27 -14.68 -34.25
N LEU A 11 3.13 -15.56 -33.26
CA LEU A 11 2.57 -15.24 -31.96
C LEU A 11 3.65 -14.51 -31.13
N THR A 12 3.64 -13.18 -31.14
CA THR A 12 4.45 -12.40 -30.19
C THR A 12 3.73 -12.37 -28.85
N ALA A 13 4.07 -13.30 -27.96
CA ALA A 13 3.70 -13.23 -26.56
C ALA A 13 4.36 -11.99 -25.93
N ARG A 14 3.56 -11.03 -25.48
CA ARG A 14 4.05 -9.95 -24.60
C ARG A 14 4.13 -10.49 -23.17
N PRO A 15 5.26 -10.32 -22.46
CA PRO A 15 5.35 -10.72 -21.07
C PRO A 15 4.64 -9.71 -20.17
N GLY A 16 3.73 -10.21 -19.32
CA GLY A 16 3.56 -9.71 -17.95
C GLY A 16 2.65 -8.52 -17.68
N ALA A 17 1.66 -8.21 -18.52
CA ALA A 17 0.58 -7.33 -18.07
C ALA A 17 -0.35 -8.14 -17.15
N PHE A 18 -0.26 -7.93 -15.84
CA PHE A 18 -1.29 -8.37 -14.91
C PHE A 18 -2.62 -7.76 -15.37
N GLU A 19 -3.51 -8.58 -15.90
CA GLU A 19 -4.90 -8.20 -16.11
C GLU A 19 -5.53 -8.05 -14.74
N PHE A 20 -5.68 -6.79 -14.30
CA PHE A 20 -6.54 -6.48 -13.16
C PHE A 20 -7.97 -6.85 -13.54
N GLN A 21 -8.49 -7.90 -12.92
CA GLN A 21 -9.93 -8.14 -12.93
C GLN A 21 -10.60 -6.97 -12.21
N ASP A 22 -11.47 -6.28 -12.93
CA ASP A 22 -12.38 -5.27 -12.39
C ASP A 22 -13.37 -5.97 -11.44
N ALA A 23 -12.97 -6.09 -10.18
CA ALA A 23 -13.77 -6.64 -9.09
C ALA A 23 -14.72 -5.57 -8.53
N SER A 24 -15.45 -4.87 -9.38
CA SER A 24 -16.51 -3.95 -8.94
C SER A 24 -17.80 -4.75 -8.70
N THR A 25 -18.05 -5.13 -7.42
CA THR A 25 -19.37 -5.21 -6.74
C THR A 25 -19.35 -5.97 -5.41
N VAL A 26 -18.28 -6.70 -5.08
CA VAL A 26 -18.03 -7.20 -3.72
C VAL A 26 -17.15 -6.17 -3.02
N GLY A 27 -17.65 -5.54 -1.96
CA GLY A 27 -16.83 -4.60 -1.18
C GLY A 27 -15.55 -5.26 -0.72
N VAL A 28 -14.42 -4.55 -0.85
CA VAL A 28 -13.14 -5.07 -0.37
C VAL A 28 -13.21 -5.15 1.15
N ASP A 29 -12.86 -6.30 1.72
CA ASP A 29 -12.68 -6.41 3.17
C ASP A 29 -11.21 -6.11 3.52
N VAL A 30 -10.96 -5.35 4.58
CA VAL A 30 -9.61 -5.04 5.08
C VAL A 30 -9.41 -5.51 6.51
N ALA A 31 -10.43 -6.11 7.15
CA ALA A 31 -10.42 -6.42 8.57
C ALA A 31 -9.30 -7.39 8.97
N GLY A 32 -8.67 -7.10 10.11
CA GLY A 32 -7.59 -7.87 10.70
C GLY A 32 -6.21 -7.28 10.46
N ALA A 33 -5.18 -8.10 10.65
CA ALA A 33 -3.78 -7.69 10.63
C ALA A 33 -3.08 -8.08 9.32
N TRP A 34 -2.20 -7.19 8.86
CA TRP A 34 -1.45 -7.33 7.62
C TRP A 34 -0.01 -6.88 7.85
N GLN A 35 0.94 -7.73 7.47
CA GLN A 35 2.38 -7.48 7.51
C GLN A 35 2.76 -6.56 6.35
N ALA A 36 3.38 -5.42 6.62
CA ALA A 36 3.94 -4.54 5.59
C ALA A 36 5.09 -5.24 4.85
N SER A 37 5.16 -5.04 3.53
CA SER A 37 6.13 -5.69 2.65
C SER A 37 6.95 -4.68 1.86
N THR A 38 6.29 -3.85 1.06
CA THR A 38 6.97 -2.96 0.10
C THR A 38 6.34 -1.58 0.10
N TYR A 39 7.16 -0.53 0.13
CA TYR A 39 6.74 0.84 -0.12
C TYR A 39 7.22 1.28 -1.49
N ILE A 40 6.27 1.61 -2.35
CA ILE A 40 6.49 1.93 -3.76
C ILE A 40 6.22 3.43 -3.91
N LEU A 41 7.22 4.19 -4.27
CA LEU A 41 7.10 5.62 -4.49
C LEU A 41 6.43 5.90 -5.84
N LYS A 42 5.89 7.11 -6.01
CA LYS A 42 5.22 7.55 -7.24
C LYS A 42 6.07 7.42 -8.51
N ASP A 43 7.40 7.44 -8.38
CA ASP A 43 8.35 7.30 -9.49
C ASP A 43 8.72 5.83 -9.78
N GLY A 44 8.17 4.89 -9.03
CA GLY A 44 8.44 3.45 -9.12
C GLY A 44 9.59 2.97 -8.25
N THR A 45 10.28 3.84 -7.51
CA THR A 45 11.31 3.42 -6.55
C THR A 45 10.66 2.55 -5.46
N GLU A 46 11.26 1.40 -5.16
CA GLU A 46 10.77 0.49 -4.13
C GLU A 46 11.70 0.45 -2.94
N HIS A 47 11.11 0.35 -1.74
CA HIS A 47 11.81 0.08 -0.50
C HIS A 47 11.19 -1.11 0.21
N LEU A 48 12.02 -1.98 0.77
CA LEU A 48 11.54 -3.00 1.69
C LEU A 48 11.04 -2.35 2.98
N VAL A 49 9.94 -2.88 3.49
CA VAL A 49 9.32 -2.41 4.72
C VAL A 49 9.07 -3.60 5.63
N THR A 50 9.29 -3.42 6.93
CA THR A 50 8.78 -4.32 7.96
C THR A 50 7.82 -3.57 8.85
N GLY A 51 6.79 -4.24 9.35
CA GLY A 51 5.76 -3.59 10.13
C GLY A 51 4.42 -4.28 10.00
N GLN A 52 3.41 -3.72 10.65
CA GLN A 52 2.06 -4.24 10.59
C GLN A 52 1.06 -3.09 10.54
N ILE A 53 0.02 -3.28 9.73
CA ILE A 53 -1.22 -2.51 9.78
C ILE A 53 -2.33 -3.42 10.27
N PHE A 54 -3.22 -2.89 11.10
CA PHE A 54 -4.43 -3.58 11.50
C PHE A 54 -5.66 -2.71 11.34
N PHE A 55 -6.74 -3.35 10.89
CA PHE A 55 -8.07 -2.77 10.79
C PHE A 55 -9.02 -3.54 11.69
N THR A 56 -9.74 -2.82 12.55
CA THR A 56 -10.81 -3.35 13.39
C THR A 56 -12.15 -2.78 12.92
N GLY A 57 -13.23 -2.90 13.71
CA GLY A 57 -14.57 -2.45 13.31
C GLY A 57 -14.61 -1.06 12.66
N SER A 58 -13.91 -0.08 13.23
CA SER A 58 -13.77 1.27 12.63
C SER A 58 -12.43 1.94 12.88
N ASN A 59 -11.49 1.27 13.55
CA ASN A 59 -10.18 1.82 13.87
C ASN A 59 -9.09 1.14 13.06
N TRP A 60 -8.06 1.91 12.74
CA TRP A 60 -6.87 1.41 12.08
C TRP A 60 -5.62 1.90 12.80
N THR A 61 -4.54 1.18 12.63
CA THR A 61 -3.21 1.56 13.11
C THR A 61 -2.16 0.86 12.29
N VAL A 62 -1.07 1.54 12.01
CA VAL A 62 0.13 0.99 11.39
C VAL A 62 1.36 1.35 12.20
N LEU A 63 2.30 0.43 12.29
CA LEU A 63 3.70 0.70 12.64
C LEU A 63 4.57 0.05 11.58
N PHE A 64 5.42 0.83 10.91
CA PHE A 64 6.31 0.30 9.90
C PHE A 64 7.67 0.99 9.89
N PHE A 65 8.66 0.28 9.37
CA PHE A 65 10.04 0.72 9.20
C PHE A 65 10.49 0.48 7.76
N VAL A 66 11.06 1.50 7.13
CA VAL A 66 11.67 1.39 5.82
C VAL A 66 13.12 0.95 5.99
N LEU A 67 13.51 -0.09 5.28
CA LEU A 67 14.81 -0.75 5.40
C LEU A 67 15.75 -0.30 4.28
N ASP A 68 17.04 -0.17 4.59
CA ASP A 68 18.09 -0.03 3.57
C ASP A 68 18.44 -1.39 2.92
N ASP A 69 19.37 -1.36 1.98
CA ASP A 69 19.85 -2.54 1.23
C ASP A 69 20.50 -3.61 2.14
N PHE A 70 20.86 -3.25 3.38
CA PHE A 70 21.42 -4.16 4.39
C PHE A 70 20.35 -4.67 5.36
N GLY A 71 19.08 -4.31 5.18
CA GLY A 71 17.97 -4.69 6.03
C GLY A 71 17.88 -3.88 7.33
N LEU A 72 18.60 -2.77 7.46
CA LEU A 72 18.57 -1.91 8.64
C LEU A 72 17.46 -0.87 8.52
N ALA A 73 16.69 -0.68 9.57
CA ALA A 73 15.66 0.35 9.63
C ALA A 73 16.28 1.75 9.61
N ARG A 74 15.89 2.57 8.62
CA ARG A 74 16.36 3.96 8.47
C ARG A 74 15.27 5.01 8.65
N ARG A 75 14.01 4.61 8.39
CA ARG A 75 12.82 5.41 8.67
C ARG A 75 11.80 4.58 9.42
N GLY A 76 10.98 5.24 10.23
CA GLY A 76 9.83 4.64 10.89
C GLY A 76 8.62 5.57 10.87
N SER A 77 7.43 4.98 10.78
CA SER A 77 6.16 5.68 11.01
C SER A 77 5.21 4.83 11.84
N GLY A 78 4.55 5.45 12.81
CA GLY A 78 3.48 4.90 13.62
C GLY A 78 2.26 5.80 13.50
N GLU A 79 1.19 5.33 12.89
CA GLU A 79 0.02 6.15 12.57
C GLU A 79 -1.26 5.39 12.88
N GLY A 80 -2.34 6.12 13.11
CA GLY A 80 -3.62 5.47 13.31
C GLY A 80 -4.76 6.42 13.60
N GLY A 81 -5.95 5.84 13.71
CA GLY A 81 -7.19 6.56 13.96
C GLY A 81 -8.39 5.77 13.49
N THR A 82 -9.34 6.44 12.84
CA THR A 82 -10.58 5.83 12.35
C THR A 82 -10.56 5.70 10.84
N PHE A 83 -11.36 4.80 10.28
CA PHE A 83 -11.51 4.70 8.83
C PHE A 83 -12.97 4.48 8.41
N THR A 84 -13.25 4.79 7.15
CA THR A 84 -14.45 4.34 6.43
C THR A 84 -14.03 3.60 5.16
N LEU A 85 -14.84 2.64 4.73
CA LEU A 85 -14.60 1.85 3.52
C LEU A 85 -15.89 1.70 2.73
N THR A 86 -15.88 2.16 1.48
CA THR A 86 -17.01 2.05 0.55
C THR A 86 -16.50 1.50 -0.77
N GLY A 87 -16.85 0.25 -1.09
CA GLY A 87 -16.28 -0.44 -2.25
C GLY A 87 -14.78 -0.68 -2.05
N ASP A 88 -13.96 -0.08 -2.90
CA ASP A 88 -12.49 -0.07 -2.83
C ASP A 88 -11.92 1.24 -2.26
N GLN A 89 -12.77 2.20 -1.87
CA GLN A 89 -12.36 3.51 -1.38
C GLN A 89 -12.25 3.50 0.15
N LEU A 90 -11.02 3.60 0.65
CA LEU A 90 -10.68 3.65 2.08
C LEU A 90 -10.33 5.09 2.45
N VAL A 91 -11.00 5.67 3.45
CA VAL A 91 -10.60 6.98 3.98
C VAL A 91 -9.99 6.81 5.35
N LEU A 92 -8.69 7.04 5.48
CA LEU A 92 -7.98 7.01 6.75
C LEU A 92 -8.06 8.38 7.42
N THR A 93 -8.64 8.44 8.61
CA THR A 93 -8.63 9.64 9.46
C THR A 93 -7.52 9.53 10.49
N HIS A 94 -6.53 10.44 10.41
CA HIS A 94 -5.26 10.38 11.14
C HIS A 94 -5.35 11.02 12.54
N ARG A 95 -5.64 10.21 13.56
CA ARG A 95 -5.74 10.65 14.96
C ARG A 95 -4.39 10.71 15.66
N TYR A 96 -3.44 9.87 15.31
CA TYR A 96 -2.07 10.02 15.75
C TYR A 96 -1.08 9.72 14.61
N HIS A 97 0.08 10.34 14.72
CA HIS A 97 1.18 10.20 13.77
C HIS A 97 2.49 10.41 14.52
N LEU A 98 3.37 9.42 14.43
CA LEU A 98 4.75 9.43 14.88
C LEU A 98 5.62 9.13 13.65
N SER A 99 6.58 9.98 13.31
CA SER A 99 7.50 9.73 12.21
C SER A 99 8.90 10.21 12.55
N ALA A 100 9.92 9.50 12.08
CA ALA A 100 11.31 9.96 12.07
C ALA A 100 12.13 9.15 11.05
N GLY A 101 13.23 9.72 10.58
CA GLY A 101 14.30 8.94 9.96
C GLY A 101 15.16 9.68 8.95
N GLU A 102 16.19 8.99 8.50
CA GLU A 102 17.21 9.50 7.60
C GLU A 102 16.68 9.66 6.15
N ALA A 103 17.43 10.38 5.33
CA ALA A 103 17.16 10.40 3.90
C ALA A 103 17.50 9.03 3.27
N MET A 104 16.67 8.58 2.35
CA MET A 104 16.88 7.36 1.55
C MET A 104 16.60 7.68 0.07
N PRO A 105 16.97 6.82 -0.89
CA PRO A 105 16.64 7.04 -2.31
C PRO A 105 15.15 7.37 -2.51
N GLY A 106 14.85 8.56 -3.07
CA GLY A 106 13.48 9.03 -3.28
C GLY A 106 12.70 9.46 -2.02
N LEU A 107 13.28 9.31 -0.82
CA LEU A 107 12.68 9.69 0.46
C LEU A 107 13.54 10.74 1.16
N ALA A 108 13.04 11.97 1.24
CA ALA A 108 13.68 12.99 2.07
C ALA A 108 13.72 12.56 3.55
N ALA A 109 14.70 13.08 4.30
CA ALA A 109 14.75 12.89 5.74
C ALA A 109 13.46 13.37 6.41
N SER A 110 13.06 12.70 7.49
CA SER A 110 11.92 13.07 8.30
C SER A 110 12.39 13.43 9.69
N GLU A 111 12.17 14.68 10.08
CA GLU A 111 12.32 15.12 11.47
C GLU A 111 11.43 14.29 12.40
N LEU A 112 11.86 14.14 13.66
CA LEU A 112 11.04 13.52 14.69
C LEU A 112 9.78 14.36 14.90
N ARG A 113 8.63 13.77 14.63
CA ARG A 113 7.34 14.40 14.83
C ARG A 113 6.39 13.42 15.51
N MET A 114 5.76 13.86 16.58
CA MET A 114 4.68 13.14 17.24
C MET A 114 3.48 14.06 17.42
N VAL A 115 2.32 13.64 16.92
CA VAL A 115 1.06 14.37 17.04
C VAL A 115 -0.03 13.39 17.46
N ALA A 116 -0.81 13.76 18.47
CA ALA A 116 -2.03 13.07 18.86
C ALA A 116 -3.20 14.06 18.86
N ARG A 117 -4.35 13.61 18.34
CA ARG A 117 -5.54 14.43 18.08
C ARG A 117 -6.74 13.81 18.77
N GLY A 118 -7.43 14.61 19.59
CA GLY A 118 -8.64 14.18 20.27
C GLY A 118 -9.84 14.01 19.32
N PRO A 119 -10.95 13.40 19.78
CA PRO A 119 -12.14 13.11 18.98
C PRO A 119 -12.73 14.34 18.27
N ASP A 120 -12.73 15.49 18.95
CA ASP A 120 -13.36 16.73 18.49
C ASP A 120 -12.50 17.58 17.55
N THR A 121 -11.30 17.10 17.22
CA THR A 121 -10.40 17.82 16.31
C THR A 121 -10.66 17.43 14.86
N ASN A 122 -10.47 18.39 13.95
CA ASN A 122 -10.46 18.12 12.51
C ASN A 122 -9.16 17.39 12.14
N ALA A 123 -9.20 16.06 12.22
CA ALA A 123 -8.06 15.20 11.90
C ALA A 123 -7.89 15.08 10.37
N PRO A 124 -6.65 15.10 9.85
CA PRO A 124 -6.41 14.92 8.42
C PRO A 124 -7.02 13.63 7.89
N GLN A 125 -7.59 13.70 6.70
CA GLN A 125 -8.12 12.55 5.97
C GLN A 125 -7.21 12.22 4.80
N GLU A 126 -6.98 10.93 4.58
CA GLU A 126 -6.21 10.40 3.48
C GLU A 126 -7.06 9.39 2.70
N PRO A 127 -7.61 9.78 1.55
CA PRO A 127 -8.40 8.89 0.71
C PRO A 127 -7.47 7.96 -0.08
N CYS A 128 -7.52 6.68 0.23
CA CYS A 128 -6.75 5.63 -0.43
C CYS A 128 -7.66 4.77 -1.31
N GLN A 129 -7.08 4.21 -2.38
CA GLN A 129 -7.68 3.07 -3.06
C GLN A 129 -7.10 1.77 -2.48
N VAL A 130 -7.97 0.80 -2.26
CA VAL A 130 -7.61 -0.54 -1.81
C VAL A 130 -7.68 -1.52 -2.97
N ILE A 131 -6.61 -2.28 -3.17
CA ILE A 131 -6.62 -3.45 -4.04
C ILE A 131 -6.37 -4.67 -3.17
N ARG A 132 -7.21 -5.69 -3.29
CA ARG A 132 -7.07 -6.96 -2.58
C ARG A 132 -6.98 -8.11 -3.56
N ASP A 133 -6.03 -9.00 -3.29
CA ASP A 133 -5.83 -10.25 -4.02
C ASP A 133 -5.50 -11.33 -2.98
N ASP A 134 -6.50 -12.10 -2.57
CA ASP A 134 -6.44 -13.11 -1.51
C ASP A 134 -5.78 -12.62 -0.21
N ASP A 135 -4.52 -13.01 -0.01
CA ASP A 135 -3.67 -12.71 1.14
C ASP A 135 -2.85 -11.44 0.96
N ARG A 136 -3.04 -10.70 -0.13
CA ARG A 136 -2.36 -9.45 -0.44
C ARG A 136 -3.30 -8.27 -0.36
N LEU A 137 -2.80 -7.22 0.25
CA LEU A 137 -3.44 -5.91 0.32
C LEU A 137 -2.49 -4.87 -0.26
N ARG A 138 -3.00 -3.99 -1.11
CA ARG A 138 -2.28 -2.80 -1.57
C ARG A 138 -3.12 -1.56 -1.28
N LEU A 139 -2.49 -0.58 -0.64
CA LEU A 139 -3.06 0.75 -0.46
C LEU A 139 -2.36 1.71 -1.42
N ASN A 140 -3.11 2.34 -2.32
CA ASN A 140 -2.64 3.43 -3.16
C ASN A 140 -3.01 4.75 -2.50
N PHE A 141 -2.00 5.59 -2.22
CA PHE A 141 -2.17 6.87 -1.52
C PHE A 141 -2.40 8.02 -2.51
N PRO A 142 -3.00 9.15 -2.08
CA PRO A 142 -3.17 10.35 -2.91
C PRO A 142 -1.87 10.92 -3.47
N SER A 143 -0.74 10.65 -2.80
CA SER A 143 0.60 11.08 -3.22
C SER A 143 1.09 10.40 -4.50
N GLY A 144 0.42 9.33 -4.94
CA GLY A 144 0.87 8.43 -6.00
C GLY A 144 1.77 7.30 -5.48
N ASN A 145 2.15 7.32 -4.20
CA ASN A 145 2.84 6.20 -3.57
C ASN A 145 1.86 5.06 -3.29
N ALA A 146 2.38 3.87 -3.01
CA ALA A 146 1.60 2.74 -2.56
C ALA A 146 2.36 1.91 -1.54
N MET A 147 1.63 1.20 -0.68
CA MET A 147 2.23 0.21 0.22
C MET A 147 1.52 -1.13 0.04
N THR A 148 2.30 -2.21 -0.04
CA THR A 148 1.78 -3.58 -0.09
C THR A 148 1.93 -4.25 1.26
N PHE A 149 0.99 -5.14 1.54
CA PHE A 149 0.92 -5.92 2.75
C PHE A 149 0.50 -7.35 2.42
N ILE A 150 0.90 -8.27 3.30
CA ILE A 150 0.55 -9.68 3.25
C ILE A 150 -0.25 -10.01 4.52
N ARG A 151 -1.25 -10.87 4.41
CA ARG A 151 -2.07 -11.29 5.55
C ARG A 151 -1.18 -11.83 6.65
N ALA A 152 -1.29 -11.27 7.85
CA ALA A 152 -0.60 -11.82 9.01
C ALA A 152 -1.33 -13.10 9.46
N MET A 153 -0.55 -14.15 9.77
CA MET A 153 -1.05 -15.39 10.37
C MET A 153 -1.43 -15.19 11.84
#